data_AF-A0A3D3PCS0-F1
#
_entry.id   AF-A0A3D3PCS0-F1
#
_cell.length_a   1.000
_cell.length_b   1.000
_cell.length_c   1.000
_cell.angle_alpha   90.00
_cell.angle_beta   90.00
_cell.angle_gamma   90.00
#
_symmetry.space_group_name_H-M   'P 1'
#
loop_
_entity.id
_entity.type
_entity.pdbx_description
1 polymer ?
#
loop_
_entity_poly.entity_id
_entity_poly.type
_entity_poly.pdbx_seq_one_letter_code
_entity_poly.pdbx_strand_id
1 'polypeptide(L)'
;MSVAQMATHCQRPLQVAYGELNLKRGLVGLLFGGFAKKSLMKDQPFDKGLPTHPRFVVKDDRNFQQEKDTLLALVSRFSPDVLTKDPHPFFGKMTQEEWDTLQWKHLDHHLRQFGV
;
A
#
# COMPACT_ATOMS: atom_id res chain seq x y z
N MET A 1 -11.09 -3.96 -10.87
CA MET A 1 -11.11 -4.83 -9.67
C MET A 1 -12.53 -4.79 -9.11
N SER A 2 -13.05 -5.91 -8.59
CA SER A 2 -14.23 -5.93 -7.73
C SER A 2 -13.88 -5.41 -6.32
N VAL A 3 -14.87 -5.21 -5.45
CA VAL A 3 -14.63 -4.78 -4.05
C VAL A 3 -13.78 -5.82 -3.30
N ALA A 4 -14.01 -7.12 -3.52
CA ALA A 4 -13.20 -8.18 -2.92
C ALA A 4 -11.74 -8.14 -3.39
N GLN A 5 -11.52 -7.94 -4.70
CA GLN A 5 -10.17 -7.77 -5.26
C GLN A 5 -9.49 -6.50 -4.74
N MET A 6 -10.24 -5.40 -4.55
CA MET A 6 -9.75 -4.17 -3.95
C MET A 6 -9.30 -4.39 -2.50
N ALA A 7 -10.07 -5.13 -1.69
CA ALA A 7 -9.68 -5.46 -0.33
C ALA A 7 -8.34 -6.21 -0.30
N THR A 8 -8.17 -7.23 -1.16
CA THR A 8 -6.89 -7.94 -1.32
C THR A 8 -5.76 -7.04 -1.84
N HIS A 9 -6.06 -6.09 -2.73
CA HIS A 9 -5.09 -5.11 -3.19
C HIS A 9 -4.58 -4.23 -2.03
N CYS A 10 -5.48 -3.77 -1.17
CA CYS A 10 -5.17 -2.96 0.01
C CYS A 10 -4.35 -3.70 1.08
N GLN A 11 -4.42 -5.03 1.12
CA GLN A 11 -3.55 -5.82 2.00
C GLN A 11 -2.07 -5.75 1.58
N ARG A 12 -1.76 -5.53 0.30
CA ARG A 12 -0.39 -5.67 -0.21
C ARG A 12 0.57 -4.60 0.30
N PRO A 13 0.21 -3.30 0.33
CA PRO A 13 1.07 -2.29 0.94
C PRO A 13 1.34 -2.52 2.43
N LEU A 14 0.37 -3.05 3.18
CA LEU A 14 0.55 -3.44 4.57
C LEU A 14 1.52 -4.62 4.70
N GLN A 15 1.37 -5.67 3.88
CA GLN A 15 2.31 -6.79 3.83
C GLN A 15 3.74 -6.36 3.48
N VAL A 16 3.91 -5.33 2.63
CA VAL A 16 5.22 -4.73 2.37
C VAL A 16 5.74 -4.01 3.61
N ALA A 17 4.91 -3.21 4.29
CA ALA A 17 5.30 -2.52 5.52
C ALA A 17 5.71 -3.51 6.63
N TYR A 18 5.12 -4.71 6.66
CA TYR A 18 5.46 -5.76 7.61
C TYR A 18 6.64 -6.65 7.19
N GLY A 19 7.19 -6.46 5.98
CA GLY A 19 8.23 -7.34 5.44
C GLY A 19 7.74 -8.75 5.07
N GLU A 20 6.43 -8.99 5.08
CA GLU A 20 5.80 -10.25 4.67
C GLU A 20 5.77 -10.38 3.13
N LEU A 21 5.68 -9.25 2.43
CA LEU A 21 5.77 -9.17 0.97
C LEU A 21 7.03 -8.41 0.55
N ASN A 22 8.09 -9.16 0.28
CA ASN A 22 9.36 -8.58 -0.15
C ASN A 22 9.38 -8.34 -1.66
N LEU A 23 9.50 -7.08 -2.06
CA LEU A 23 9.64 -6.67 -3.45
C LEU A 23 11.05 -6.11 -3.68
N LYS A 24 11.65 -6.43 -4.83
CA LYS A 24 12.97 -5.90 -5.18
C LYS A 24 12.86 -4.44 -5.58
N ARG A 25 13.76 -3.61 -5.07
CA ARG A 25 13.91 -2.22 -5.49
C ARG A 25 14.56 -2.16 -6.87
N GLY A 26 13.83 -1.67 -7.86
CA GLY A 26 14.32 -1.50 -9.23
C GLY A 26 14.93 -0.13 -9.51
N LEU A 27 15.58 0.01 -10.67
CA LEU A 27 16.23 1.26 -11.13
C LEU A 27 15.27 2.45 -11.15
N VAL A 28 14.02 2.26 -11.59
CA VAL A 28 13.00 3.32 -11.61
C VAL A 28 12.72 3.85 -10.20
N GLY A 29 12.61 2.97 -9.20
CA GLY A 29 12.41 3.38 -7.81
C GLY A 29 13.64 4.07 -7.20
N LEU A 30 14.85 3.74 -7.67
CA LEU A 30 16.07 4.44 -7.25
C LEU A 30 16.14 5.86 -7.83
N LEU A 31 15.79 6.04 -9.10
CA LEU A 31 15.84 7.33 -9.78
C LEU A 31 14.71 8.27 -9.37
N PHE A 32 13.48 7.76 -9.27
CA PHE A 32 12.27 8.58 -9.13
C PHE A 32 11.56 8.43 -7.78
N GLY A 33 11.89 7.41 -6.98
CA GLY A 33 11.16 7.10 -5.75
C GLY A 33 11.20 8.23 -4.71
N GLY A 34 12.31 8.94 -4.58
CA GLY A 34 12.43 10.08 -3.65
C GLY A 34 11.52 11.26 -4.03
N PHE A 35 11.44 11.58 -5.32
CA PHE A 35 10.54 12.63 -5.82
C PHE A 35 9.07 12.23 -5.65
N ALA A 36 8.72 11.00 -6.03
CA ALA A 36 7.37 10.48 -5.85
C ALA A 36 6.94 10.46 -4.39
N LYS A 37 7.83 10.03 -3.47
CA LYS A 37 7.58 10.07 -2.02
C LYS A 37 7.23 11.49 -1.56
N LYS A 38 8.07 12.49 -1.90
CA LYS A 38 7.82 13.90 -1.54
C LYS A 38 6.47 14.40 -2.05
N SER A 39 6.07 14.01 -3.26
CA SER A 39 4.76 14.38 -3.80
C SER A 39 3.62 13.72 -3.02
N LEU A 40 3.74 12.42 -2.72
CA LEU A 40 2.71 11.65 -2.01
C LEU A 40 2.60 11.99 -0.53
N MET A 41 3.62 12.59 0.10
CA MET A 41 3.55 13.04 1.50
C MET A 41 2.85 14.40 1.66
N LYS A 42 2.50 15.09 0.56
CA LYS A 42 1.71 16.32 0.64
C LYS A 42 0.29 16.03 1.13
N ASP A 43 -0.33 17.02 1.76
CA ASP A 43 -1.72 16.98 2.19
C ASP A 43 -2.68 17.18 1.02
N GLN A 44 -2.71 16.19 0.13
CA GLN A 44 -3.59 16.10 -1.04
C GLN A 44 -3.94 14.63 -1.28
N PRO A 45 -5.15 14.28 -1.74
CA PRO A 45 -5.48 12.89 -2.08
C PRO A 45 -4.51 12.29 -3.11
N PHE A 46 -4.43 10.95 -3.16
CA PHE A 46 -3.71 10.31 -4.26
C PHE A 46 -4.36 10.63 -5.60
N ASP A 47 -3.52 10.99 -6.56
CA ASP A 47 -3.94 11.22 -7.93
C ASP A 47 -4.62 9.98 -8.51
N LYS A 48 -5.59 10.21 -9.40
CA LYS A 48 -6.23 9.11 -10.14
C LYS A 48 -5.25 8.55 -11.17
N GLY A 49 -5.26 7.23 -11.35
CA GLY A 49 -4.49 6.57 -12.40
C GLY A 49 -3.01 6.37 -12.09
N LEU A 50 -2.59 6.48 -10.83
CA LEU A 50 -1.23 6.12 -10.44
C LEU A 50 -0.92 4.65 -10.78
N PRO A 51 0.31 4.34 -11.23
CA PRO A 51 0.68 2.99 -11.60
C PRO A 51 0.66 2.06 -10.38
N THR A 52 0.09 0.87 -10.56
CA THR A 52 0.07 -0.19 -9.56
C THR A 52 1.20 -1.18 -9.82
N HIS A 53 1.91 -1.61 -8.77
CA HIS A 53 2.92 -2.66 -8.91
C HIS A 53 2.26 -3.97 -9.38
N PRO A 54 2.83 -4.73 -10.33
CA PRO A 54 2.18 -5.93 -10.88
C PRO A 54 1.76 -6.98 -9.84
N ARG A 55 2.55 -7.12 -8.75
CA ARG A 55 2.24 -8.03 -7.63
C ARG A 55 1.01 -7.62 -6.81
N PHE A 56 0.49 -6.41 -7.00
CA PHE A 56 -0.69 -5.90 -6.31
C PHE A 56 -1.95 -6.01 -7.18
N VAL A 57 -1.82 -6.44 -8.44
CA VAL A 57 -2.96 -6.64 -9.33
C VAL A 57 -3.61 -7.99 -9.01
N VAL A 58 -4.86 -7.95 -8.57
CA VAL A 58 -5.66 -9.14 -8.24
C VAL A 58 -6.57 -9.45 -9.42
N LYS A 59 -6.40 -10.62 -10.03
CA LYS A 59 -7.11 -11.02 -11.26
C LYS A 59 -8.08 -12.17 -11.03
N ASP A 60 -7.84 -12.97 -10.00
CA ASP A 60 -8.69 -14.09 -9.61
C ASP A 60 -9.88 -13.62 -8.77
N ASP A 61 -10.89 -14.48 -8.69
CA ASP A 61 -12.07 -14.24 -7.86
C ASP A 61 -11.74 -14.36 -6.38
N ARG A 62 -12.41 -13.54 -5.57
CA ARG A 62 -12.13 -13.39 -4.14
C ARG A 62 -13.42 -13.36 -3.33
N ASN A 63 -13.41 -13.96 -2.15
CA ASN A 63 -14.52 -13.88 -1.20
C ASN A 63 -14.44 -12.58 -0.41
N PHE A 64 -15.41 -11.68 -0.58
CA PHE A 64 -15.36 -10.35 0.04
C PHE A 64 -15.23 -10.39 1.57
N GLN A 65 -16.01 -11.24 2.25
CA GLN A 65 -16.01 -11.29 3.71
C GLN A 65 -14.65 -11.71 4.25
N GLN A 66 -14.06 -12.77 3.67
CA GLN A 66 -12.73 -13.24 4.05
C GLN A 66 -11.64 -12.17 3.81
N GLU A 67 -11.66 -11.51 2.66
CA GLU A 67 -10.65 -10.49 2.32
C GLU A 67 -10.81 -9.20 3.16
N LYS A 68 -12.05 -8.85 3.51
CA LYS A 68 -12.35 -7.75 4.45
C LYS A 68 -11.82 -8.06 5.84
N ASP A 69 -12.11 -9.25 6.38
CA ASP A 69 -11.66 -9.63 7.72
C ASP A 69 -10.13 -9.70 7.79
N THR A 70 -9.49 -10.20 6.73
CA THR A 70 -8.03 -10.19 6.60
C THR A 70 -7.49 -8.77 6.58
N LEU A 71 -8.07 -7.87 5.77
CA LEU A 71 -7.64 -6.48 5.70
C LEU A 71 -7.80 -5.78 7.05
N LEU A 72 -8.92 -5.97 7.74
CA LEU A 72 -9.15 -5.42 9.08
C LEU A 72 -8.10 -5.91 10.08
N ALA A 73 -7.80 -7.22 10.10
CA ALA A 73 -6.76 -7.76 10.97
C ALA A 73 -5.38 -7.15 10.68
N LEU A 74 -5.04 -6.95 9.39
CA LEU A 74 -3.80 -6.27 9.01
C LEU A 74 -3.79 -4.82 9.46
N VAL A 75 -4.88 -4.07 9.32
CA VAL A 75 -4.95 -2.67 9.76
C VAL A 75 -4.89 -2.57 11.29
N SER A 76 -5.63 -3.40 12.01
CA SER A 76 -5.71 -3.36 13.48
C SER A 76 -4.37 -3.65 14.17
N ARG A 77 -3.46 -4.40 13.54
CA ARG A 77 -2.11 -4.65 14.07
C ARG A 77 -1.07 -3.60 13.67
N PHE A 78 -1.41 -2.67 12.77
CA PHE A 78 -0.45 -1.69 12.25
C PHE A 78 0.06 -0.80 13.39
N SER A 79 1.36 -0.84 13.61
CA SER A 79 2.04 -0.10 14.68
C SER A 79 3.54 0.05 14.34
N PRO A 80 4.26 0.97 14.97
CA PRO A 80 5.70 1.14 14.76
C PRO A 80 6.53 -0.13 14.93
N ASP A 81 6.17 -0.99 15.89
CA ASP A 81 6.93 -2.18 16.27
C ASP A 81 6.88 -3.30 15.21
N VAL A 82 5.87 -3.29 14.35
CA VAL A 82 5.70 -4.28 13.27
C VAL A 82 6.26 -3.81 11.93
N LEU A 83 6.75 -2.58 11.84
CA LEU A 83 7.33 -2.05 10.61
C LEU A 83 8.67 -2.72 10.30
N THR A 84 8.85 -3.08 9.04
CA THR A 84 10.12 -3.60 8.53
C THR A 84 11.23 -2.55 8.65
N LYS A 85 12.45 -3.05 8.84
CA LYS A 85 13.68 -2.25 8.81
C LYS A 85 14.20 -2.06 7.38
N ASP A 86 13.65 -2.80 6.43
CA ASP A 86 14.05 -2.74 5.02
C ASP A 86 13.54 -1.45 4.33
N PRO A 87 14.28 -0.93 3.35
CA PRO A 87 13.80 0.20 2.55
C PRO A 87 12.56 -0.20 1.73
N HIS A 88 11.60 0.71 1.61
CA HIS A 88 10.44 0.53 0.74
C HIS A 88 10.90 0.29 -0.72
N PRO A 89 10.31 -0.69 -1.45
CA PRO A 89 10.77 -1.12 -2.77
C PRO A 89 10.75 -0.02 -3.85
N PHE A 90 9.85 0.95 -3.74
CA PHE A 90 9.83 2.14 -4.60
C PHE A 90 10.46 3.37 -3.94
N PHE A 91 9.91 3.82 -2.81
CA PHE A 91 10.30 5.07 -2.13
C PHE A 91 11.63 5.03 -1.37
N GLY A 92 12.15 3.85 -1.04
CA GLY A 92 13.39 3.72 -0.27
C GLY A 92 13.20 3.88 1.23
N LYS A 93 14.19 4.47 1.90
CA LYS A 93 14.11 4.69 3.35
C LYS A 93 12.88 5.55 3.66
N MET A 94 12.07 5.06 4.59
CA MET A 94 10.86 5.72 5.05
C MET A 94 10.90 5.88 6.57
N THR A 95 10.42 7.01 7.08
CA THR A 95 10.13 7.18 8.51
C THR A 95 8.83 6.48 8.88
N GLN A 96 8.53 6.35 10.17
CA GLN A 96 7.28 5.76 10.64
C GLN A 96 6.07 6.57 10.15
N GLU A 97 6.16 7.90 10.19
CA GLU A 97 5.13 8.82 9.73
C GLU A 97 4.92 8.72 8.20
N GLU A 98 5.99 8.53 7.44
CA GLU A 98 5.89 8.32 5.99
C GLU A 98 5.20 6.99 5.67
N TRP A 99 5.46 5.93 6.44
CA TRP A 99 4.75 4.66 6.31
C TRP A 99 3.27 4.82 6.65
N ASP A 100 2.96 5.45 7.79
CA ASP A 100 1.59 5.69 8.23
C ASP A 100 0.80 6.50 7.20
N THR A 101 1.36 7.63 6.76
CA THR A 101 0.76 8.47 5.71
C THR A 101 0.52 7.69 4.43
N LEU A 102 1.47 6.86 3.99
CA LEU A 102 1.31 6.03 2.80
C LEU A 102 0.14 5.05 2.94
N GLN A 103 0.05 4.32 4.05
CA GLN A 103 -1.02 3.34 4.27
C GLN A 103 -2.38 4.02 4.36
N TRP A 104 -2.48 5.11 5.13
CA TRP A 104 -3.72 5.87 5.28
C TRP A 104 -4.22 6.40 3.93
N LYS A 105 -3.36 7.08 3.16
CA LYS A 105 -3.75 7.66 1.86
C LYS A 105 -4.10 6.60 0.83
N HIS A 106 -3.40 5.47 0.82
CA HIS A 106 -3.68 4.35 -0.08
C HIS A 106 -5.04 3.72 0.21
N LEU A 107 -5.33 3.45 1.49
CA LEU A 107 -6.62 2.91 1.91
C LEU A 107 -7.75 3.90 1.60
N ASP A 108 -7.63 5.16 2.01
CA ASP A 108 -8.64 6.19 1.76
C ASP A 108 -8.94 6.35 0.25
N HIS A 109 -7.89 6.38 -0.59
CA HIS A 109 -8.04 6.45 -2.04
C HIS A 109 -8.92 5.32 -2.58
N HIS A 110 -8.67 4.07 -2.18
CA HIS A 110 -9.43 2.94 -2.69
C HIS A 110 -10.82 2.81 -2.07
N LEU A 111 -11.00 3.11 -0.77
CA LEU A 111 -12.32 3.12 -0.16
C LEU A 111 -13.24 4.14 -0.85
N ARG A 112 -12.75 5.37 -1.08
CA ARG A 112 -13.47 6.40 -1.84
C ARG A 112 -13.73 6.01 -3.29
N GLN A 113 -12.75 5.41 -3.96
CA GLN A 113 -12.90 4.97 -5.36
C GLN A 113 -14.03 3.94 -5.51
N PHE A 114 -14.22 3.07 -4.51
CA PHE A 114 -15.22 2.01 -4.52
C PHE A 114 -16.52 2.38 -3.79
N GLY A 115 -16.55 3.52 -3.08
CA GLY A 115 -17.74 4.03 -2.39
C GLY A 115 -18.11 3.20 -1.15
N VAL A 116 -17.13 2.69 -0.41
CA VAL A 116 -17.30 1.87 0.80
C VAL A 116 -16.74 2.54 2.04
#